data_AF-A0A349N0M4-F1
#
_entry.id   AF-A0A349N0M4-F1
#
_cell.length_a   1.000
_cell.length_b   1.000
_cell.length_c   1.000
_cell.angle_alpha   90.00
_cell.angle_beta   90.00
_cell.angle_gamma   90.00
#
_symmetry.space_group_name_H-M   'P 1'
#
loop_
_entity.id
_entity.type
_entity.pdbx_description
1 polymer ?
#
loop_
_entity_poly.entity_id
_entity_poly.type
_entity_poly.pdbx_seq_one_letter_code
_entity_poly.pdbx_strand_id
1 'polypeptide(L)'
;MKGNRRMEFLDSWRGSVIISMILYHACWDLVWIFGISWQWFTGISAWIWQQSICLSFIFLSGFCWNMGRHPLRRGAIVLGAGGMVTVSTVLFFPEGPIFFGILTLLGTAMTGTVFLHGCFQKVNPSAGILSSLLMFFLFQKWRWGIIGAFQIQESSASVFSPVFRAWIGYPAQGFYSADYFPLLPWIFIFWAGYFTYRKMEAWKNFPVFMYRGHSFFSWTGKQSLLIYLLYQPVLLLGMHIYFNGLDFME
;
A
#
# COMPACT_ATOMS: atom_id res chain seq x y z
N MET A 1 -21.00 4.88 29.79
CA MET A 1 -20.37 3.68 29.20
C MET A 1 -19.93 3.97 27.75
N LYS A 2 -18.69 4.42 27.52
CA LYS A 2 -18.11 4.48 26.16
C LYS A 2 -17.67 3.07 25.78
N GLY A 3 -18.65 2.22 25.44
CA GLY A 3 -18.35 0.96 24.78
C GLY A 3 -17.60 1.29 23.50
N ASN A 4 -16.37 0.80 23.40
CA ASN A 4 -15.48 0.99 22.26
C ASN A 4 -16.10 0.27 21.04
N ARG A 5 -17.15 0.84 20.44
CA ARG A 5 -17.84 0.23 19.29
C ARG A 5 -16.85 0.19 18.15
N ARG A 6 -16.55 -1.04 17.73
CA ARG A 6 -15.66 -1.32 16.62
C ARG A 6 -16.28 -0.77 15.33
N MET A 7 -15.46 -0.10 14.52
CA MET A 7 -15.90 0.40 13.21
C MET A 7 -15.81 -0.73 12.18
N GLU A 8 -16.82 -1.60 12.16
CA GLU A 8 -16.88 -2.78 11.29
C GLU A 8 -16.84 -2.45 9.80
N PHE A 9 -17.28 -1.24 9.42
CA PHE A 9 -17.17 -0.77 8.04
C PHE A 9 -15.72 -0.69 7.57
N LEU A 10 -14.79 -0.23 8.42
CA LEU A 10 -13.37 -0.12 8.06
C LEU A 10 -12.73 -1.49 7.83
N ASP A 11 -13.14 -2.47 8.64
CA ASP A 11 -12.72 -3.86 8.44
C ASP A 11 -13.32 -4.39 7.13
N SER A 12 -14.60 -4.12 6.85
CA SER A 12 -15.25 -4.52 5.58
C SER A 12 -14.56 -3.89 4.38
N TRP A 13 -14.30 -2.58 4.41
CA TRP A 13 -13.64 -1.88 3.32
C TRP A 13 -12.23 -2.43 3.08
N ARG A 14 -11.45 -2.67 4.15
CA ARG A 14 -10.13 -3.32 4.02
C ARG A 14 -10.24 -4.69 3.37
N GLY A 15 -11.23 -5.48 3.78
CA GLY A 15 -11.48 -6.80 3.22
C GLY A 15 -11.83 -6.77 1.73
N SER A 16 -12.69 -5.83 1.32
CA SER A 16 -13.03 -5.64 -0.09
C SER A 16 -11.82 -5.22 -0.92
N VAL A 17 -10.97 -4.33 -0.39
CA VAL A 17 -9.74 -3.90 -1.07
C VAL A 17 -8.74 -5.05 -1.22
N ILE A 18 -8.62 -5.92 -0.22
CA ILE A 18 -7.79 -7.14 -0.30
C ILE A 18 -8.29 -8.08 -1.39
N ILE A 19 -9.60 -8.35 -1.43
CA ILE A 19 -10.15 -9.23 -2.45
C ILE A 19 -9.91 -8.65 -3.84
N SER A 20 -10.11 -7.34 -4.01
CA SER A 20 -9.79 -6.62 -5.25
C SER A 20 -8.32 -6.76 -5.65
N MET A 21 -7.39 -6.67 -4.68
CA MET A 21 -5.96 -6.88 -4.89
C MET A 21 -5.63 -8.31 -5.33
N ILE A 22 -6.22 -9.33 -4.69
CA ILE A 22 -6.04 -10.74 -5.05
C ILE A 22 -6.53 -10.97 -6.49
N LEU A 23 -7.70 -10.44 -6.85
CA LEU A 23 -8.24 -10.55 -8.20
C LEU A 23 -7.34 -9.85 -9.23
N TYR A 24 -6.81 -8.68 -8.89
CA TYR A 24 -5.87 -7.95 -9.75
C TYR A 24 -4.61 -8.78 -10.02
N HIS A 25 -4.01 -9.36 -8.98
CA HIS A 25 -2.81 -10.20 -9.13
C HIS A 25 -3.11 -11.50 -9.87
N ALA A 26 -4.27 -12.12 -9.65
CA ALA A 26 -4.68 -13.27 -10.44
C ALA A 26 -4.74 -12.94 -11.94
N CYS A 27 -5.33 -11.80 -12.33
CA CYS A 27 -5.30 -11.34 -13.72
C CYS A 27 -3.88 -11.05 -14.21
N TRP A 28 -3.02 -10.47 -13.36
CA TRP A 28 -1.64 -10.19 -13.70
C TRP A 28 -0.85 -11.47 -13.98
N ASP A 29 -0.98 -12.48 -13.10
CA ASP A 29 -0.32 -13.78 -13.24
C ASP A 29 -0.78 -14.48 -14.53
N LEU A 30 -2.09 -14.47 -14.84
CA LEU A 30 -2.62 -15.05 -16.07
C LEU A 30 -1.98 -14.43 -17.33
N VAL A 31 -1.80 -13.11 -17.34
CA VAL A 31 -1.25 -12.40 -18.50
C VAL A 31 0.26 -12.54 -18.62
N TRP A 32 0.99 -12.35 -17.51
CA TRP A 32 2.45 -12.21 -17.54
C TRP A 32 3.21 -13.50 -17.22
N ILE A 33 2.61 -14.43 -16.45
CA ILE A 33 3.22 -15.72 -16.11
C ILE A 33 2.69 -16.82 -17.03
N PHE A 34 1.38 -16.88 -17.24
CA PHE A 34 0.75 -17.91 -18.07
C PHE A 34 0.54 -17.48 -19.54
N GLY A 35 0.94 -16.26 -19.91
CA GLY A 35 0.96 -15.80 -21.30
C GLY A 35 -0.41 -15.58 -21.94
N ILE A 36 -1.49 -15.49 -21.16
CA ILE A 36 -2.84 -15.27 -21.70
C ILE A 36 -2.95 -13.84 -22.24
N SER A 37 -3.23 -13.70 -23.53
CA SER A 37 -3.43 -12.40 -24.14
C SER A 37 -4.74 -11.76 -23.68
N TRP A 38 -4.67 -10.74 -22.83
CA TRP A 38 -5.84 -10.00 -22.36
C TRP A 38 -5.66 -8.48 -22.54
N GLN A 39 -6.04 -7.96 -23.70
CA GLN A 39 -5.82 -6.56 -24.10
C GLN A 39 -6.41 -5.53 -23.14
N TRP A 40 -7.57 -5.82 -22.53
CA TRP A 40 -8.17 -4.93 -21.54
C TRP A 40 -7.29 -4.78 -20.28
N PHE A 41 -6.59 -5.84 -19.87
CA PHE A 41 -5.73 -5.81 -18.68
C PHE A 41 -4.38 -5.13 -18.93
N THR A 42 -3.94 -5.00 -20.18
CA THR A 42 -2.73 -4.26 -20.54
C THR A 42 -2.95 -2.75 -20.70
N GLY A 43 -4.19 -2.28 -20.57
CA GLY A 43 -4.58 -0.88 -20.78
C GLY A 43 -4.64 -0.01 -19.52
N ILE A 44 -5.12 1.22 -19.72
CA ILE A 44 -5.29 2.21 -18.63
C ILE A 44 -6.31 1.78 -17.57
N SER A 45 -7.27 0.92 -17.92
CA SER A 45 -8.26 0.35 -17.01
C SER A 45 -7.60 -0.43 -15.87
N ALA A 46 -6.66 -1.32 -16.19
CA ALA A 46 -5.92 -2.07 -15.17
C ALA A 46 -5.06 -1.16 -14.32
N TRP A 47 -4.45 -0.13 -14.92
CA TRP A 47 -3.71 0.89 -14.16
C TRP A 47 -4.63 1.59 -13.15
N ILE A 48 -5.81 2.08 -13.57
CA ILE A 48 -6.79 2.72 -12.67
C ILE A 48 -7.22 1.75 -11.57
N TRP A 49 -7.48 0.49 -11.91
CA TRP A 49 -7.85 -0.54 -10.94
C TRP A 49 -6.76 -0.73 -9.89
N GLN A 50 -5.51 -0.89 -10.31
CA GLN A 50 -4.36 -0.98 -9.42
C GLN A 50 -4.23 0.27 -8.53
N GLN A 51 -4.32 1.47 -9.11
CA GLN A 51 -4.24 2.73 -8.36
C GLN A 51 -5.34 2.82 -7.30
N SER A 52 -6.56 2.40 -7.63
CA SER A 52 -7.69 2.42 -6.70
C SER A 52 -7.45 1.52 -5.47
N ILE A 53 -6.86 0.35 -5.67
CA ILE A 53 -6.49 -0.59 -4.60
C ILE A 53 -5.44 0.04 -3.70
N CYS A 54 -4.37 0.57 -4.30
CA CYS A 54 -3.22 1.12 -3.59
C CYS A 54 -3.60 2.36 -2.77
N LEU A 55 -4.29 3.32 -3.40
CA LEU A 55 -4.79 4.52 -2.74
C LEU A 55 -5.69 4.15 -1.56
N SER A 56 -6.59 3.17 -1.74
CA SER A 56 -7.50 2.72 -0.68
C SER A 56 -6.73 2.11 0.50
N PHE A 57 -5.78 1.21 0.26
CA PHE A 57 -4.97 0.61 1.33
C PHE A 57 -4.17 1.63 2.11
N ILE A 58 -3.47 2.51 1.40
CA ILE A 58 -2.57 3.49 1.99
C ILE A 58 -3.37 4.50 2.82
N PHE A 59 -4.46 5.02 2.26
CA PHE A 59 -5.36 5.92 2.96
C PHE A 59 -5.98 5.26 4.20
N LEU A 60 -6.50 4.05 4.06
CA LEU A 60 -7.14 3.33 5.16
C LEU A 60 -6.16 2.99 6.29
N SER A 61 -4.92 2.65 5.92
CA SER A 61 -3.83 2.41 6.88
C SER A 61 -3.54 3.67 7.71
N GLY A 62 -3.45 4.83 7.07
CA GLY A 62 -3.29 6.12 7.75
C GLY A 62 -4.49 6.51 8.61
N PHE A 63 -5.71 6.32 8.10
CA PHE A 63 -6.94 6.56 8.83
C PHE A 63 -7.01 5.73 10.12
N CYS A 64 -6.70 4.43 10.03
CA CYS A 64 -6.72 3.50 11.16
C CYS A 64 -5.50 3.62 12.10
N TRP A 65 -4.53 4.49 11.80
CA TRP A 65 -3.33 4.66 12.62
C TRP A 65 -3.70 5.19 14.03
N ASN A 66 -4.55 6.22 14.09
CA ASN A 66 -5.00 6.85 15.35
C ASN A 66 -5.81 5.90 16.26
N MET A 67 -6.40 4.84 15.68
CA MET A 67 -7.19 3.85 16.42
C MET A 67 -6.32 2.78 17.11
N GLY A 68 -5.03 2.72 16.81
CA GLY A 68 -4.11 1.70 17.32
C GLY A 68 -3.50 2.06 18.68
N ARG A 69 -3.40 1.09 19.58
CA ARG A 69 -2.76 1.29 20.90
C ARG A 69 -1.22 1.30 20.85
N HIS A 70 -0.62 0.58 19.90
CA HIS A 70 0.84 0.42 19.79
C HIS A 70 1.34 0.68 18.35
N PRO A 71 1.32 1.93 17.87
CA PRO A 71 1.63 2.27 16.48
C PRO A 71 3.07 1.89 16.07
N LEU A 72 4.07 2.06 16.95
CA LEU A 72 5.45 1.63 16.68
C LEU A 72 5.56 0.12 16.46
N ARG A 73 5.00 -0.68 17.38
CA ARG A 73 5.03 -2.14 17.29
C ARG A 73 4.32 -2.62 16.02
N ARG A 74 3.15 -2.05 15.70
CA ARG A 74 2.40 -2.37 14.48
C ARG A 74 3.22 -2.01 13.23
N GLY A 75 3.81 -0.83 13.19
CA GLY A 75 4.66 -0.38 12.09
C GLY A 75 5.88 -1.29 11.90
N ALA A 76 6.54 -1.69 12.99
CA ALA A 76 7.67 -2.62 12.96
C ALA A 76 7.28 -4.02 12.46
N ILE A 77 6.11 -4.55 12.87
CA ILE A 77 5.58 -5.83 12.37
C ILE A 77 5.34 -5.75 10.86
N VAL A 78 4.69 -4.68 10.39
CA VAL A 78 4.40 -4.50 8.96
C VAL A 78 5.67 -4.28 8.14
N LEU A 79 6.65 -3.55 8.68
CA LEU A 79 7.95 -3.36 8.06
C LEU A 79 8.74 -4.68 7.97
N GLY A 80 8.71 -5.49 9.04
CA GLY A 80 9.31 -6.83 9.07
C GLY A 80 8.64 -7.77 8.06
N ALA A 81 7.31 -7.72 7.93
CA ALA A 81 6.58 -8.46 6.91
C ALA A 81 6.98 -8.04 5.48
N GLY A 82 7.17 -6.73 5.24
CA GLY A 82 7.72 -6.24 3.97
C GLY A 82 9.13 -6.76 3.69
N GLY A 83 10.00 -6.76 4.71
CA GLY A 83 11.34 -7.35 4.62
C GLY A 83 11.31 -8.85 4.30
N MET A 84 10.39 -9.61 4.91
CA MET A 84 10.18 -11.02 4.59
C MET A 84 9.77 -11.21 3.13
N VAL A 85 8.87 -10.38 2.59
CA VAL A 85 8.48 -10.44 1.17
C VAL A 85 9.69 -10.19 0.27
N THR A 86 10.52 -9.18 0.57
CA THR A 86 11.76 -8.92 -0.17
C THR A 86 12.71 -10.11 -0.13
N VAL A 87 12.97 -10.68 1.05
CA VAL A 87 13.85 -11.84 1.20
C VAL A 87 13.30 -13.05 0.42
N SER A 88 12.02 -13.37 0.57
CA SER A 88 11.39 -14.50 -0.12
C SER A 88 11.44 -14.33 -1.63
N THR A 89 11.15 -13.15 -2.16
CA THR A 89 11.16 -12.92 -3.62
C THR A 89 12.58 -12.95 -4.18
N VAL A 90 13.56 -12.39 -3.49
CA VAL A 90 14.97 -12.48 -3.93
C VAL A 90 15.48 -13.93 -3.95
N LEU A 91 15.04 -14.77 -2.99
CA LEU A 91 15.49 -16.16 -2.90
C LEU A 91 14.76 -17.11 -3.86
N PHE A 92 13.45 -16.95 -4.03
CA PHE A 92 12.62 -17.90 -4.76
C PHE A 92 12.13 -17.40 -6.13
N PHE A 93 12.18 -16.08 -6.39
CA PHE A 93 11.72 -15.47 -7.63
C PHE A 93 12.65 -14.31 -8.08
N PRO A 94 13.92 -14.62 -8.41
CA PRO A 94 14.96 -13.61 -8.65
C PRO A 94 14.72 -12.77 -9.92
N GLU A 95 13.87 -13.23 -10.84
CA GLU A 95 13.48 -12.48 -12.06
C GLU A 95 12.57 -11.29 -11.76
N GLY A 96 11.85 -11.33 -10.61
CA GLY A 96 10.91 -10.29 -10.21
C GLY A 96 11.00 -9.97 -8.72
N PRO A 97 12.16 -9.51 -8.21
CA PRO A 97 12.32 -9.23 -6.80
C PRO A 97 11.42 -8.05 -6.40
N ILE A 98 10.88 -8.10 -5.17
CA ILE A 98 10.06 -7.03 -4.62
C ILE A 98 10.89 -6.23 -3.60
N PHE A 99 11.39 -5.08 -4.05
CA PHE A 99 12.06 -4.08 -3.21
C PHE A 99 11.12 -2.91 -2.93
N PHE A 100 11.04 -2.51 -1.65
CA PHE A 100 10.22 -1.36 -1.22
C PHE A 100 8.76 -1.44 -1.69
N GLY A 101 8.12 -2.60 -1.50
CA GLY A 101 6.69 -2.78 -1.76
C GLY A 101 5.80 -2.05 -0.74
N ILE A 102 4.48 -2.21 -0.90
CA ILE A 102 3.48 -1.47 -0.10
C ILE A 102 3.63 -1.70 1.42
N LEU A 103 4.01 -2.90 1.88
CA LEU A 103 4.22 -3.16 3.31
C LEU A 103 5.40 -2.37 3.87
N THR A 104 6.50 -2.27 3.13
CA THR A 104 7.67 -1.49 3.55
C THR A 104 7.31 0.00 3.66
N LEU A 105 6.55 0.52 2.68
CA LEU A 105 5.96 1.86 2.74
C LEU A 105 5.08 2.04 3.98
N LEU A 106 4.11 1.15 4.20
CA LEU A 106 3.16 1.28 5.31
C LEU A 106 3.86 1.19 6.67
N GLY A 107 4.78 0.24 6.85
CA GLY A 107 5.57 0.12 8.07
C GLY A 107 6.41 1.37 8.34
N THR A 108 7.05 1.90 7.29
CA THR A 108 7.80 3.15 7.35
C THR A 108 6.90 4.34 7.72
N ALA A 109 5.76 4.49 7.04
CA ALA A 109 4.83 5.59 7.28
C ALA A 109 4.24 5.53 8.70
N MET A 110 3.87 4.33 9.17
CA MET A 110 3.36 4.13 10.53
C MET A 110 4.38 4.50 11.60
N THR A 111 5.63 4.04 11.45
CA THR A 111 6.72 4.31 12.41
C THR A 111 7.14 5.77 12.35
N GLY A 112 7.36 6.32 11.16
CA GLY A 112 7.71 7.73 10.95
C GLY A 112 6.65 8.68 11.50
N THR A 113 5.37 8.35 11.35
CA THR A 113 4.27 9.18 11.87
C THR A 113 4.26 9.26 13.40
N VAL A 114 4.81 8.26 14.12
CA VAL A 114 4.93 8.34 15.59
C VAL A 114 5.82 9.51 16.00
N PHE A 115 6.96 9.69 15.33
CA PHE A 115 7.89 10.78 15.63
C PHE A 115 7.34 12.14 15.23
N LEU A 116 6.50 12.19 14.18
CA LEU A 116 5.85 13.42 13.71
C LEU A 116 4.53 13.73 14.43
N HIS A 117 4.01 12.79 15.22
CA HIS A 117 2.66 12.87 15.78
C HIS A 117 2.45 14.15 16.61
N GLY A 118 3.41 14.51 17.47
CA GLY A 118 3.32 15.71 18.31
C GLY A 118 3.23 17.01 17.50
N CYS A 119 3.91 17.08 16.36
CA CYS A 119 3.80 18.21 15.43
C CYS A 119 2.45 18.19 14.70
N PHE A 120 2.05 17.03 14.18
CA PHE A 120 0.81 16.87 13.45
C PHE A 120 -0.43 17.15 14.29
N GLN A 121 -0.39 16.89 15.60
CA GLN A 121 -1.50 17.21 16.52
C GLN A 121 -1.82 18.71 16.54
N LYS A 122 -0.82 19.58 16.37
CA LYS A 122 -0.99 21.04 16.36
C LYS A 122 -1.59 21.57 15.05
N VAL A 123 -1.53 20.78 13.98
CA VAL A 123 -2.04 21.16 12.66
C VAL A 123 -3.55 21.00 12.61
N ASN A 124 -4.24 21.98 12.02
CA ASN A 124 -5.68 21.89 11.71
C ASN A 124 -5.92 20.71 10.76
N PRO A 125 -6.82 19.75 11.09
CA PRO A 125 -7.04 18.57 10.27
C PRO A 125 -7.40 18.86 8.80
N SER A 126 -8.20 19.89 8.51
CA SER A 126 -8.56 20.24 7.12
C SER A 126 -7.35 20.75 6.33
N ALA A 127 -6.49 21.55 6.96
CA ALA A 127 -5.24 22.00 6.36
C ALA A 127 -4.27 20.83 6.16
N GLY A 128 -4.24 19.87 7.10
CA GLY A 128 -3.46 18.64 6.98
C GLY A 128 -3.88 17.76 5.79
N ILE A 129 -5.19 17.58 5.58
CA ILE A 129 -5.73 16.88 4.40
C ILE A 129 -5.30 17.61 3.11
N LEU A 130 -5.56 18.91 3.03
CA LEU A 130 -5.27 19.69 1.82
C LEU A 130 -3.78 19.69 1.48
N SER A 131 -2.92 19.98 2.46
CA SER A 131 -1.46 19.95 2.28
C SER A 131 -0.96 18.57 1.87
N SER A 132 -1.47 17.49 2.46
CA SER A 132 -1.11 16.12 2.08
C SER A 132 -1.48 15.84 0.62
N LEU A 133 -2.71 16.17 0.21
CA LEU A 133 -3.12 15.96 -1.18
C LEU A 133 -2.29 16.81 -2.16
N LEU A 134 -2.03 18.08 -1.84
CA LEU A 134 -1.17 18.94 -2.67
C LEU A 134 0.24 18.38 -2.80
N MET A 135 0.85 17.93 -1.70
CA MET A 135 2.17 17.29 -1.73
C MET A 135 2.16 15.99 -2.55
N PHE A 136 1.09 15.18 -2.46
CA PHE A 136 0.94 14.01 -3.31
C PHE A 136 1.00 14.37 -4.80
N PHE A 137 0.23 15.38 -5.23
CA PHE A 137 0.23 15.83 -6.63
C PHE A 137 1.57 16.45 -7.05
N LEU A 138 2.22 17.20 -6.18
CA LEU A 138 3.52 17.80 -6.47
C LEU A 138 4.64 16.77 -6.66
N PHE A 139 4.61 15.67 -5.91
CA PHE A 139 5.65 14.63 -5.94
C PHE A 139 5.28 13.42 -6.84
N GLN A 140 4.22 13.47 -7.66
CA GLN A 140 3.85 12.34 -8.52
C GLN A 140 4.96 11.90 -9.46
N LYS A 141 5.77 12.86 -9.95
CA LYS A 141 6.88 12.62 -10.85
C LYS A 141 8.23 12.55 -10.12
N TRP A 142 8.22 12.39 -8.80
CA TRP A 142 9.41 12.33 -7.96
C TRP A 142 10.40 11.26 -8.40
N ARG A 143 9.91 10.10 -8.86
CA ARG A 143 10.73 9.02 -9.43
C ARG A 143 11.66 9.50 -10.56
N TRP A 144 11.24 10.51 -11.31
CA TRP A 144 11.97 11.08 -12.44
C TRP A 144 12.72 12.36 -12.06
N GLY A 145 12.79 12.68 -10.76
CA GLY A 145 13.45 13.87 -10.24
C GLY A 145 12.65 15.16 -10.47
N ILE A 146 11.35 15.06 -10.73
CA ILE A 146 10.49 16.21 -10.97
C ILE A 146 9.62 16.47 -9.75
N ILE A 147 9.68 17.71 -9.23
CA ILE A 147 8.75 18.22 -8.22
C ILE A 147 7.93 19.33 -8.86
N GLY A 148 6.63 19.10 -9.03
CA GLY A 148 5.75 20.03 -9.75
C GLY A 148 6.25 20.29 -11.17
N ALA A 149 6.73 21.52 -11.42
CA ALA A 149 7.31 21.93 -12.70
C ALA A 149 8.85 21.98 -12.70
N PHE A 150 9.49 21.67 -11.58
CA PHE A 150 10.94 21.80 -11.43
C PHE A 150 11.62 20.44 -11.60
N GLN A 151 12.60 20.37 -12.50
CA GLN A 151 13.50 19.23 -12.66
C GLN A 151 14.68 19.40 -11.71
N ILE A 152 14.92 18.39 -10.88
CA ILE A 152 16.14 18.30 -10.08
C ILE A 152 17.23 17.72 -10.97
N GLN A 153 18.34 18.46 -11.09
CA GLN A 153 19.55 17.96 -11.72
C GLN A 153 20.28 17.06 -10.71
N GLU A 154 20.55 15.81 -11.12
CA GLU A 154 21.45 14.96 -10.33
C GLU A 154 22.87 15.52 -10.41
N SER A 155 23.44 15.82 -9.25
CA SER A 155 24.90 15.93 -9.15
C SER A 155 25.51 14.55 -9.33
N SER A 156 26.65 14.46 -10.04
CA SER A 156 27.38 13.21 -10.30
C SER A 156 27.81 12.48 -9.02
N ALA A 157 27.91 13.19 -7.90
CA ALA A 157 28.12 12.63 -6.57
C ALA A 157 26.82 12.68 -5.75
N SER A 158 26.03 11.60 -5.78
CA SER A 158 24.91 11.49 -4.86
C SER A 158 25.43 11.18 -3.45
N VAL A 159 25.11 12.05 -2.49
CA VAL A 159 25.50 11.90 -1.08
C VAL A 159 24.81 10.69 -0.42
N PHE A 160 23.70 10.21 -0.98
CA PHE A 160 22.90 9.13 -0.44
C PHE A 160 23.18 7.79 -1.14
N SER A 161 23.17 6.70 -0.36
CA SER A 161 23.32 5.34 -0.89
C SER A 161 22.18 4.99 -1.85
N PRO A 162 22.43 4.19 -2.91
CA PRO A 162 21.40 3.80 -3.89
C PRO A 162 20.14 3.20 -3.24
N VAL A 163 20.32 2.43 -2.17
CA VAL A 163 19.23 1.80 -1.39
C VAL A 163 18.34 2.87 -0.74
N PHE A 164 18.93 3.88 -0.12
CA PHE A 164 18.17 4.97 0.50
C PHE A 164 17.40 5.77 -0.55
N ARG A 165 18.00 6.00 -1.73
CA ARG A 165 17.30 6.73 -2.80
C ARG A 165 16.13 5.94 -3.37
N ALA A 166 16.29 4.63 -3.56
CA ALA A 166 15.17 3.77 -3.94
C ALA A 166 14.07 3.77 -2.86
N TRP A 167 14.43 3.71 -1.58
CA TRP A 167 13.46 3.81 -0.49
C TRP A 167 12.66 5.12 -0.49
N ILE A 168 13.33 6.27 -0.66
CA ILE A 168 12.65 7.58 -0.67
C ILE A 168 11.84 7.82 -1.95
N GLY A 169 12.10 7.06 -3.02
CA GLY A 169 11.37 7.16 -4.29
C GLY A 169 12.12 7.78 -5.44
N TYR A 170 13.44 7.91 -5.33
CA TYR A 170 14.33 8.42 -6.37
C TYR A 170 15.42 7.39 -6.72
N PRO A 171 15.04 6.23 -7.28
CA PRO A 171 15.96 5.10 -7.45
C PRO A 171 17.05 5.40 -8.49
N ALA A 172 18.19 4.71 -8.36
CA ALA A 172 19.27 4.78 -9.35
C ALA A 172 18.84 4.23 -10.72
N GLN A 173 19.56 4.63 -11.77
CA GLN A 173 19.41 4.01 -13.08
C GLN A 173 19.64 2.49 -12.99
N GLY A 174 18.81 1.71 -13.70
CA GLY A 174 18.84 0.25 -13.66
C GLY A 174 18.13 -0.39 -12.46
N PHE A 175 17.56 0.39 -11.53
CA PHE A 175 16.73 -0.16 -10.46
C PHE A 175 15.44 -0.77 -11.01
N TYR A 176 15.20 -2.02 -10.66
CA TYR A 176 13.99 -2.77 -11.00
C TYR A 176 13.40 -3.42 -9.75
N SER A 177 12.07 -3.46 -9.71
CA SER A 177 11.30 -4.18 -8.70
C SER A 177 9.94 -4.52 -9.31
N ALA A 178 9.48 -5.75 -9.14
CA ALA A 178 8.20 -6.22 -9.68
C ALA A 178 7.01 -5.46 -9.06
N ASP A 179 7.14 -5.12 -7.78
CA ASP A 179 6.23 -4.21 -7.09
C ASP A 179 7.01 -3.12 -6.36
N TYR A 180 6.68 -1.85 -6.60
CA TYR A 180 7.47 -0.72 -6.10
C TYR A 180 6.58 0.44 -5.63
N PHE A 181 6.54 0.59 -4.31
CA PHE A 181 5.82 1.65 -3.60
C PHE A 181 6.80 2.40 -2.69
N PRO A 182 7.56 3.35 -3.23
CA PRO A 182 8.50 4.12 -2.43
C PRO A 182 7.81 5.03 -1.41
N LEU A 183 8.59 5.64 -0.51
CA LEU A 183 8.03 6.54 0.50
C LEU A 183 7.32 7.76 -0.14
N LEU A 184 7.98 8.47 -1.04
CA LEU A 184 7.37 9.57 -1.79
C LEU A 184 6.87 9.10 -3.15
N PRO A 185 5.66 9.49 -3.58
CA PRO A 185 4.73 10.43 -2.92
C PRO A 185 3.75 9.77 -1.95
N TRP A 186 3.76 8.44 -1.83
CA TRP A 186 2.68 7.67 -1.23
C TRP A 186 2.41 7.94 0.26
N ILE A 187 3.44 8.34 1.02
CA ILE A 187 3.30 8.76 2.42
C ILE A 187 2.26 9.88 2.59
N PHE A 188 2.07 10.73 1.58
CA PHE A 188 1.10 11.81 1.64
C PHE A 188 -0.35 11.30 1.61
N ILE A 189 -0.64 10.20 0.92
CA ILE A 189 -1.96 9.56 0.96
C ILE A 189 -2.22 8.94 2.34
N PHE A 190 -1.18 8.37 2.95
CA PHE A 190 -1.26 7.87 4.32
C PHE A 190 -1.59 9.01 5.29
N TRP A 191 -0.88 10.15 5.18
CA TRP A 191 -1.16 11.31 6.02
C TRP A 191 -2.52 11.95 5.76
N ALA A 192 -3.01 11.95 4.51
CA ALA A 192 -4.38 12.36 4.20
C ALA A 192 -5.41 11.50 4.97
N GLY A 193 -5.20 10.18 5.04
CA GLY A 193 -6.00 9.26 5.86
C GLY A 193 -5.93 9.62 7.35
N TYR A 194 -4.72 9.83 7.87
CA TYR A 194 -4.48 10.21 9.27
C TYR A 194 -5.23 11.50 9.65
N PHE A 195 -5.11 12.56 8.85
CA PHE A 195 -5.79 13.83 9.12
C PHE A 195 -7.30 13.73 8.94
N THR A 196 -7.78 12.88 8.02
CA THR A 196 -9.22 12.63 7.85
C THR A 196 -9.83 12.04 9.11
N TYR A 197 -9.18 11.04 9.72
CA TYR A 197 -9.63 10.50 11.01
C TYR A 197 -9.71 11.60 12.07
N ARG A 198 -8.64 12.41 12.22
CA ARG A 198 -8.61 13.50 13.21
C ARG A 198 -9.73 14.52 13.02
N LYS A 199 -10.07 14.85 11.77
CA LYS A 199 -11.19 15.74 11.45
C LYS A 199 -12.52 15.16 11.93
N MET A 200 -12.77 13.89 11.65
CA MET A 200 -14.00 13.20 12.07
C MET A 200 -14.10 13.07 13.59
N GLU A 201 -12.97 12.76 14.25
CA GLU A 201 -12.88 12.66 15.70
C GLU A 201 -13.15 14.00 16.40
N ALA A 202 -12.57 15.09 15.90
CA ALA A 202 -12.79 16.43 16.43
C ALA A 202 -14.27 16.85 16.38
N TRP A 203 -14.99 16.44 15.34
CA TRP A 203 -16.42 16.72 15.17
C TRP A 203 -17.32 15.71 15.89
N LYS A 204 -16.74 14.68 16.54
CA LYS A 204 -17.47 13.51 17.08
C LYS A 204 -18.45 12.91 16.06
N ASN A 205 -18.16 13.08 14.77
CA ASN A 205 -19.10 12.85 13.68
C ASN A 205 -18.66 11.63 12.89
N PHE A 206 -18.80 10.46 13.51
CA PHE A 206 -18.72 9.20 12.80
C PHE A 206 -20.12 8.82 12.34
N PRO A 207 -20.36 8.71 11.01
CA PRO A 207 -21.64 8.27 10.49
C PRO A 207 -22.06 6.90 11.07
N VAL A 208 -23.36 6.65 11.21
CA VAL A 208 -23.87 5.38 11.77
C VAL A 208 -23.40 4.17 10.96
N PHE A 209 -23.24 4.31 9.64
CA PHE A 209 -22.76 3.23 8.78
C PHE A 209 -21.35 2.75 9.13
N MET A 210 -20.50 3.58 9.76
CA MET A 210 -19.14 3.18 10.17
C MET A 210 -19.15 1.97 11.13
N TYR A 211 -20.25 1.78 11.86
CA TYR A 211 -20.43 0.69 12.81
C TYR A 211 -21.14 -0.53 12.20
N ARG A 212 -21.50 -0.50 10.92
CA ARG A 212 -22.09 -1.62 10.20
C ARG A 212 -21.06 -2.17 9.22
N GLY A 213 -20.86 -3.48 9.24
CA GLY A 213 -20.00 -4.19 8.30
C GLY A 213 -20.71 -5.39 7.71
N HIS A 214 -20.19 -5.87 6.59
CA HIS A 214 -20.55 -7.18 6.07
C HIS A 214 -19.64 -8.23 6.74
N SER A 215 -20.21 -9.32 7.25
CA SER A 215 -19.48 -10.31 8.07
C SER A 215 -18.27 -10.89 7.34
N PHE A 216 -18.45 -11.32 6.08
CA PHE A 216 -17.39 -11.88 5.24
C PHE A 216 -16.24 -10.89 5.02
N PHE A 217 -16.52 -9.69 4.49
CA PHE A 217 -15.52 -8.66 4.25
C PHE A 217 -14.85 -8.18 5.55
N SER A 218 -15.59 -8.12 6.66
CA SER A 218 -15.02 -7.77 7.96
C SER A 218 -14.03 -8.83 8.45
N TRP A 219 -14.31 -10.11 8.22
CA TRP A 219 -13.39 -11.19 8.57
C TRP A 219 -12.10 -11.13 7.74
N THR A 220 -12.20 -10.94 6.42
CA THR A 220 -11.02 -10.81 5.55
C THR A 220 -10.19 -9.58 5.92
N GLY A 221 -10.83 -8.44 6.21
CA GLY A 221 -10.14 -7.23 6.65
C GLY A 221 -9.40 -7.38 8.00
N LYS A 222 -9.95 -8.18 8.92
CA LYS A 222 -9.30 -8.50 10.21
C LYS A 222 -8.02 -9.31 10.03
N GLN A 223 -8.01 -10.23 9.07
CA GLN A 223 -6.86 -11.09 8.74
C GLN A 223 -6.00 -10.51 7.61
N SER A 224 -6.14 -9.22 7.36
CA SER A 224 -5.56 -8.53 6.20
C SER A 224 -4.09 -8.81 5.94
N LEU A 225 -3.26 -8.69 6.97
CA LEU A 225 -1.81 -8.90 6.85
C LEU A 225 -1.47 -10.35 6.51
N LEU A 226 -2.16 -11.32 7.13
CA LEU A 226 -1.94 -12.74 6.86
C LEU A 226 -2.34 -13.09 5.42
N ILE A 227 -3.51 -12.63 4.99
CA ILE A 227 -3.98 -12.84 3.62
C ILE A 227 -3.02 -12.18 2.63
N TYR A 228 -2.54 -10.97 2.92
CA TYR A 228 -1.55 -10.28 2.08
C TYR A 228 -0.23 -11.07 1.96
N LEU A 229 0.22 -11.76 2.99
CA LEU A 229 1.46 -12.55 2.91
C LEU A 229 1.28 -13.87 2.16
N LEU A 230 0.07 -14.45 2.21
CA LEU A 230 -0.18 -15.79 1.66
C LEU A 230 -0.80 -15.78 0.27
N TYR A 231 -1.44 -14.69 -0.17
CA TYR A 231 -2.20 -14.72 -1.42
C TYR A 231 -1.34 -15.07 -2.62
N GLN A 232 -0.15 -14.47 -2.80
CA GLN A 232 0.65 -14.69 -4.00
C GLN A 232 1.17 -16.14 -4.10
N PRO A 233 1.77 -16.74 -3.04
CA PRO A 233 2.13 -18.16 -3.09
C PRO A 233 0.95 -19.09 -3.35
N VAL A 234 -0.20 -18.82 -2.73
CA VAL A 234 -1.41 -19.65 -2.89
C VAL A 234 -2.00 -19.51 -4.29
N LEU A 235 -2.07 -18.30 -4.85
CA LEU A 235 -2.54 -18.05 -6.21
C LEU A 235 -1.65 -18.76 -7.23
N LEU A 236 -0.33 -18.56 -7.15
CA LEU A 236 0.62 -19.18 -8.06
C LEU A 236 0.56 -20.70 -7.98
N LEU A 237 0.52 -21.28 -6.78
CA LEU A 237 0.40 -22.72 -6.60
C LEU A 237 -0.90 -23.25 -7.21
N GLY A 238 -2.04 -22.59 -6.95
CA GLY A 238 -3.34 -22.99 -7.47
C GLY A 238 -3.41 -22.92 -9.00
N MET A 239 -2.90 -21.85 -9.59
CA MET A 239 -2.84 -21.71 -11.05
C MET A 239 -1.91 -22.74 -11.67
N HIS A 240 -0.73 -22.98 -11.10
CA HIS A 240 0.21 -23.96 -11.61
C HIS A 240 -0.37 -25.38 -11.61
N ILE A 241 -1.08 -25.76 -10.54
CA ILE A 241 -1.81 -27.05 -10.47
C ILE A 241 -2.89 -27.12 -11.56
N TYR A 242 -3.65 -26.04 -11.74
CA TYR A 242 -4.72 -25.99 -12.74
C TYR A 242 -4.20 -26.12 -14.18
N PHE A 243 -3.21 -25.32 -14.56
CA PHE A 243 -2.67 -25.32 -15.93
C PHE A 243 -1.88 -26.59 -16.24
N ASN A 244 -0.99 -27.05 -15.36
CA ASN A 244 -0.28 -28.31 -15.60
C ASN A 244 -1.23 -29.52 -15.54
N GLY A 245 -2.30 -29.45 -14.74
CA GLY A 245 -3.31 -30.50 -14.68
C GLY A 245 -4.13 -30.63 -15.97
N LEU A 246 -4.24 -29.56 -16.76
CA LEU A 246 -4.86 -29.59 -18.09
C LEU A 246 -3.95 -30.25 -19.12
N ASP A 247 -2.63 -30.03 -19.05
CA ASP A 247 -1.64 -30.67 -19.95
C ASP A 247 -1.57 -32.20 -19.81
N PHE A 248 -2.06 -32.77 -18.71
CA PHE A 248 -2.18 -34.24 -18.52
C PHE A 248 -3.49 -34.83 -19.05
N MET A 249 -4.47 -34.00 -19.43
CA MET A 249 -5.78 -34.43 -19.94
C MET A 249 -5.94 -34.28 -21.46
N GLU A 250 -4.96 -33.65 -22.14
CA GLU A 250 -4.78 -33.69 -23.60
C GLU A 250 -3.81 -34.81 -24.02
#